data_AF-A0A6J4RIV9-F1
#
_entry.id   AF-A0A6J4RIV9-F1
#
_cell.length_a   1.000
_cell.length_b   1.000
_cell.length_c   1.000
_cell.angle_alpha   90.00
_cell.angle_beta   90.00
_cell.angle_gamma   90.00
#
_symmetry.space_group_name_H-M   'P 1'
#
loop_
_entity.id
_entity.type
_entity.pdbx_description
1 polymer ?
#
loop_
_entity_poly.entity_id
_entity_poly.type
_entity_poly.pdbx_seq_one_letter_code
_entity_poly.pdbx_strand_id
1 'polypeptide(L)' 'MAWERRGDGLYYYRSERENGRVRKRYVGRGEVAQLVAHADETRRAVRERR' A
#
# COMPACT_ATOMS: atom_id res chain seq x y z
N MET A 1 6.99 3.18 2.25
CA MET A 1 5.80 3.60 3.03
C MET A 1 4.65 3.85 2.07
N ALA A 2 3.45 3.38 2.42
CA ALA A 2 2.32 3.22 1.50
C ALA A 2 1.17 4.21 1.77
N TRP A 3 1.26 5.04 2.81
CA TRP A 3 0.27 6.10 3.09
C TRP A 3 0.80 7.46 2.65
N GLU A 4 -0.08 8.26 2.04
CA GLU A 4 0.21 9.61 1.60
C GLU A 4 -0.91 10.55 2.07
N ARG A 5 -0.54 11.63 2.76
CA ARG A 5 -1.48 12.66 3.20
C ARG A 5 -1.55 13.75 2.14
N ARG A 6 -2.74 14.09 1.67
CA ARG A 6 -2.98 15.21 0.74
C ARG A 6 -4.16 16.03 1.24
N GLY A 7 -3.90 17.25 1.67
CA GLY A 7 -4.86 18.07 2.40
C GLY A 7 -5.27 17.39 3.71
N ASP A 8 -6.58 17.29 3.93
CA ASP A 8 -7.20 16.57 5.04
C ASP A 8 -7.23 15.05 4.83
N GLY A 9 -7.19 14.59 3.58
CA GLY A 9 -7.33 13.19 3.21
C GLY A 9 -6.06 12.34 3.40
N LEU A 10 -6.24 11.11 3.89
CA LEU A 10 -5.19 10.07 3.95
C LEU A 10 -5.46 8.98 2.91
N TYR A 11 -4.49 8.74 2.04
CA TYR A 11 -4.63 7.89 0.86
C TYR A 11 -3.62 6.75 0.91
N TYR A 12 -4.06 5.53 0.63
CA TYR A 12 -3.18 4.38 0.52
C TYR A 12 -2.78 4.14 -0.93
N TYR A 13 -1.49 3.94 -1.12
CA TYR A 13 -0.84 3.61 -2.37
C TYR A 13 -0.03 2.34 -2.21
N ARG A 14 -0.28 1.35 -3.07
CA ARG A 14 0.52 0.14 -3.13
C ARG A 14 1.69 0.34 -4.08
N SER A 15 2.90 -0.02 -3.65
CA SER A 15 4.05 -0.11 -4.55
C SER A 15 3.99 -1.40 -5.35
N GLU A 16 3.97 -1.27 -6.67
CA GLU A 16 3.97 -2.39 -7.60
C GLU A 16 5.15 -2.25 -8.56
N ARG A 17 5.80 -3.37 -8.88
CA ARG A 17 6.87 -3.40 -9.87
C ARG A 17 6.27 -3.88 -11.19
N GLU A 18 6.22 -2.99 -12.17
CA GLU A 18 5.72 -3.25 -13.51
C GLU A 18 6.81 -2.87 -14.52
N ASN A 19 7.14 -3.77 -15.44
CA ASN A 19 8.17 -3.55 -16.47
C ASN A 19 9.52 -3.04 -15.90
N GLY A 20 9.96 -3.64 -14.79
CA GLY A 20 11.22 -3.27 -14.12
C GLY A 20 11.18 -1.94 -13.35
N ARG A 21 10.07 -1.20 -13.40
CA ARG A 21 9.92 0.09 -12.71
C ARG A 21 8.96 -0.06 -11.52
N VAL A 22 9.27 0.61 -10.41
CA VAL A 22 8.36 0.67 -9.26
C VAL A 22 7.39 1.83 -9.47
N ARG A 23 6.10 1.54 -9.44
CA ARG A 23 4.99 2.51 -9.52
C ARG A 23 4.19 2.48 -8.23
N LYS A 24 3.60 3.63 -7.87
CA LYS A 24 2.62 3.74 -6.79
C LYS A 24 1.22 3.64 -7.41
N ARG A 25 0.48 2.57 -7.14
CA ARG A 25 -0.93 2.42 -7.52
C ARG A 25 -1.81 2.98 -6.41
N TYR A 26 -2.71 3.91 -6.75
CA TYR A 26 -3.72 4.37 -5.81
C TYR A 26 -4.70 3.23 -5.50
N VAL A 27 -4.92 2.96 -4.21
CA VAL A 27 -5.82 1.91 -3.75
C VAL A 27 -7.11 2.49 -3.21
N GLY A 28 -7.02 3.56 -2.41
CA GLY A 28 -8.20 4.17 -1.79
C GLY A 28 -7.88 5.02 -0.57
N ARG A 29 -8.93 5.39 0.16
CA ARG A 29 -8.87 6.05 1.48
C ARG A 29 -9.82 5.37 2.46
N GLY A 30 -9.74 5.72 3.74
CA GLY A 30 -10.67 5.23 4.77
C GLY A 30 -10.50 3.74 5.08
N GLU A 31 -11.59 3.08 5.51
CA GLU A 31 -11.57 1.69 5.99
C GLU A 31 -11.08 0.69 4.94
N VAL A 32 -11.49 0.85 3.68
CA VAL A 32 -11.03 -0.01 2.57
C VAL A 32 -9.50 0.05 2.43
N ALA A 33 -8.93 1.26 2.52
CA ALA A 33 -7.50 1.46 2.45
C ALA A 33 -6.77 0.82 3.64
N GLN A 34 -7.35 0.88 4.83
CA GLN A 34 -6.80 0.25 6.03
C GLN A 34 -6.79 -1.28 5.94
N LEU A 35 -7.88 -1.89 5.49
CA LEU A 35 -7.97 -3.34 5.28
C LEU A 35 -6.91 -3.82 4.27
N VAL A 36 -6.75 -3.10 3.16
CA VAL A 36 -5.74 -3.45 2.16
C VAL A 36 -4.32 -3.25 2.70
N ALA A 37 -4.07 -2.17 3.44
CA ALA A 37 -2.77 -1.93 4.08
C ALA A 37 -2.40 -3.05 5.05
N HIS A 38 -3.35 -3.47 5.89
CA HIS A 38 -3.13 -4.56 6.83
C HIS A 38 -2.80 -5.87 6.11
N ALA A 39 -3.57 -6.21 5.06
CA ALA A 39 -3.30 -7.41 4.25
C ALA A 39 -1.91 -7.36 3.58
N ASP A 40 -1.46 -6.18 3.15
CA ASP A 40 -0.11 -6.01 2.57
C ASP A 40 1.00 -6.18 3.59
N GLU A 41 0.80 -5.67 4.81
CA GLU A 41 1.73 -5.87 5.92
C GLU A 41 1.87 -7.36 6.25
N THR A 42 0.75 -8.08 6.38
CA THR A 42 0.77 -9.54 6.59
C THR A 42 1.55 -10.26 5.49
N ARG A 43 1.31 -9.92 4.21
CA ARG A 43 2.03 -10.52 3.07
C ARG A 43 3.53 -10.23 3.10
N ARG A 44 3.94 -9.03 3.55
CA ARG A 44 5.37 -8.69 3.71
C ARG A 44 6.00 -9.53 4.82
N ALA A 45 5.36 -9.61 5.98
CA ALA A 45 5.85 -10.40 7.11
C ALA A 45 6.03 -11.89 6.75
N VAL A 46 5.13 -12.46 5.94
CA VAL A 46 5.26 -13.84 5.45
C VAL A 46 6.46 -14.01 4.51
N ARG A 47 6.73 -13.03 3.65
CA ARG A 47 7.89 -13.08 2.73
C ARG A 47 9.22 -12.93 3.44
N GLU A 48 9.29 -12.09 4.47
CA GLU A 48 10.52 -11.86 5.25
C GLU A 48 10.90 -13.05 6.12
N ARG A 49 9.94 -13.93 6.43
CA ARG A 49 10.17 -15.17 7.20
C ARG A 49 10.68 -16.34 6.35
N ARG A 50 10.90 -16.16 5.05
CA ARG A 50 11.25 -17.23 4.11
C ARG A 50 12.63 -16.98 3.51
#